data_AF-A0A8H6LXL2-F1
#
_entry.id   AF-A0A8H6LXL2-F1
#
_cell.length_a   1.000
_cell.length_b   1.000
_cell.length_c   1.000
_cell.angle_alpha   90.00
_cell.angle_beta   90.00
_cell.angle_gamma   90.00
#
_symmetry.space_group_name_H-M   'P 1'
#
loop_
_entity.id
_entity.type
_entity.pdbx_description
1 polymer ?
#
loop_
_entity_poly.entity_id
_entity_poly.type
_entity_poly.pdbx_seq_one_letter_code
_entity_poly.pdbx_strand_id
1 'polypeptide(L)'
;MSSVTDDTPKHTSNDGDSEPEAARCPLEPDCTLPVDVILQSTVDGSLIGAHRKCLEDFSDGFPSSDAVTASMDPVPLSEDGDTLKLLMKFMHKQRYPPMSGLDPSSVFDLGEAAEKYMVYSAMSPCRDLIERIVKTHPATSLCYAVKFDYPDIANAAALYTISISLERVEQFSKKDHRLLYAWLRYREAYLVAAEKALNPAPYYNAKGNKHECEWWECGRWKFLAGSVFRACGCPIFLCRMS
;
A
#
# COMPACT_ATOMS: atom_id res chain seq x y z
N MET A 1 75.17 -23.87 -6.72
CA MET A 1 73.83 -24.37 -6.31
C MET A 1 73.74 -24.12 -4.83
N SER A 2 72.94 -23.20 -4.28
CA SER A 2 71.80 -22.50 -4.82
C SER A 2 71.59 -21.19 -4.04
N SER A 3 71.03 -20.23 -4.77
CA SER A 3 70.51 -18.93 -4.36
C SER A 3 69.49 -19.02 -3.23
N VAL A 4 69.59 -18.11 -2.24
CA VAL A 4 68.50 -17.77 -1.32
C VAL A 4 67.94 -16.45 -1.81
N THR A 5 66.77 -16.49 -2.45
CA THR A 5 66.01 -15.29 -2.81
C THR A 5 64.96 -15.02 -1.72
N ASP A 6 64.98 -13.77 -1.30
CA ASP A 6 63.97 -13.04 -0.55
C ASP A 6 62.64 -13.03 -1.31
N ASP A 7 61.54 -13.42 -0.65
CA ASP A 7 60.17 -13.26 -1.15
C ASP A 7 59.21 -13.14 0.05
N THR A 8 59.13 -11.93 0.60
CA THR A 8 58.03 -11.55 1.50
C THR A 8 56.91 -10.94 0.66
N PRO A 9 55.67 -11.47 0.67
CA PRO A 9 54.58 -10.91 -0.11
C PRO A 9 54.13 -9.57 0.49
N LYS A 10 54.30 -8.49 -0.26
CA LYS A 10 53.56 -7.24 -0.01
C LYS A 10 52.09 -7.49 -0.31
N HIS A 11 51.32 -7.74 0.74
CA HIS A 11 49.87 -7.62 0.72
C HIS A 11 49.56 -6.15 0.44
N THR A 12 49.25 -5.82 -0.81
CA THR A 12 48.67 -4.54 -1.18
C THR A 12 47.21 -4.62 -0.74
N SER A 13 46.89 -3.97 0.39
CA SER A 13 45.52 -3.63 0.70
C SER A 13 45.09 -2.61 -0.35
N ASN A 14 44.23 -3.05 -1.26
CA ASN A 14 43.44 -2.16 -2.09
C ASN A 14 42.32 -1.65 -1.18
N ASP A 15 42.68 -0.75 -0.26
CA ASP A 15 41.72 0.10 0.44
C ASP A 15 41.19 1.07 -0.59
N GLY A 16 40.20 0.61 -1.35
CA GLY A 16 39.32 1.49 -2.10
C GLY A 16 38.52 2.29 -1.09
N ASP A 17 39.09 3.40 -0.63
CA ASP A 17 38.34 4.55 -0.14
C ASP A 17 37.49 5.05 -1.32
N SER A 18 36.40 4.33 -1.62
CA SER A 18 35.27 4.93 -2.30
C SER A 18 34.71 5.93 -1.31
N GLU A 19 35.11 7.21 -1.47
CA GLU A 19 34.40 8.32 -0.86
C GLU A 19 32.89 8.06 -1.02
N PRO A 20 32.09 8.22 0.06
CA PRO A 20 30.67 7.95 -0.02
C PRO A 20 30.09 8.78 -1.16
N GLU A 21 29.52 8.09 -2.15
CA GLU A 21 28.90 8.71 -3.31
C GLU A 21 27.93 9.78 -2.79
N ALA A 22 28.24 11.05 -3.07
CA ALA A 22 27.49 12.17 -2.53
C ALA A 22 26.02 11.99 -2.90
N ALA A 23 25.12 12.02 -1.90
CA ALA A 23 23.70 11.80 -2.11
C ALA A 23 23.15 12.86 -3.10
N ARG A 24 22.58 12.40 -4.22
CA ARG A 24 22.06 13.27 -5.29
C ARG A 24 20.55 13.41 -5.22
N CYS A 25 20.05 14.50 -5.77
CA CYS A 25 18.61 14.68 -5.92
C CYS A 25 18.06 13.71 -7.00
N PRO A 26 16.98 12.94 -6.74
CA PRO A 26 16.40 12.00 -7.71
C PRO A 26 15.84 12.63 -9.00
N LEU A 27 15.84 13.95 -9.09
CA LEU A 27 15.41 14.72 -10.25
C LEU A 27 16.58 15.32 -11.04
N GLU A 28 17.83 15.10 -10.66
CA GLU A 28 18.94 15.56 -11.48
C GLU A 28 18.85 14.97 -12.91
N PRO A 29 19.11 15.77 -13.97
CA PRO A 29 19.57 17.16 -13.96
C PRO A 29 18.47 18.24 -13.93
N ASP A 30 17.19 17.85 -13.92
CA ASP A 30 16.04 18.77 -13.98
C ASP A 30 15.87 19.60 -12.70
N CYS A 31 16.37 19.12 -11.56
CA CYS A 31 16.50 19.90 -10.33
C CYS A 31 17.91 20.48 -10.18
N THR A 32 18.00 21.81 -10.02
CA THR A 32 19.25 22.53 -9.81
C THR A 32 19.39 23.12 -8.40
N LEU A 33 18.46 22.79 -7.50
CA LEU A 33 18.53 23.24 -6.11
C LEU A 33 19.69 22.54 -5.39
N PRO A 34 20.41 23.23 -4.50
CA PRO A 34 21.43 22.58 -3.69
C PRO A 34 20.76 21.57 -2.73
N VAL A 35 21.31 20.36 -2.66
CA VAL A 35 20.91 19.37 -1.65
C VAL A 35 21.30 19.92 -0.27
N ASP A 36 20.31 20.04 0.62
CA ASP A 36 20.49 20.58 1.98
C ASP A 36 19.99 19.61 3.07
N VAL A 37 19.59 18.40 2.68
CA VAL A 37 19.27 17.28 3.57
C VAL A 37 19.54 15.96 2.85
N ILE A 38 20.04 14.98 3.60
CA ILE A 38 20.25 13.61 3.12
C ILE A 38 19.28 12.71 3.87
N LEU A 39 18.48 11.95 3.12
CA LEU A 39 17.61 10.91 3.64
C LEU A 39 18.31 9.57 3.45
N GLN A 40 18.27 8.70 4.45
CA GLN A 40 18.84 7.36 4.38
C GLN A 40 17.76 6.32 4.55
N SER A 41 17.69 5.35 3.64
CA SER A 41 16.89 4.15 3.85
C SER A 41 17.52 3.28 4.93
N THR A 42 16.76 2.90 5.95
CA THR A 42 17.18 1.89 6.93
C THR A 42 17.06 0.46 6.40
N VAL A 43 16.45 0.27 5.23
CA VAL A 43 16.24 -1.05 4.61
C VAL A 43 17.44 -1.47 3.79
N ASP A 44 17.90 -0.59 2.89
CA ASP A 44 18.98 -0.90 1.93
C ASP A 44 20.20 0.03 2.08
N GLY A 45 20.15 1.00 2.98
CA GLY A 45 21.25 1.94 3.24
C GLY A 45 21.40 3.06 2.21
N SER A 46 20.52 3.12 1.19
CA SER A 46 20.58 4.12 0.12
C SER A 46 20.52 5.54 0.68
N LEU A 47 21.33 6.43 0.12
CA LEU A 47 21.32 7.86 0.43
C LEU A 47 20.62 8.65 -0.68
N ILE A 48 19.67 9.50 -0.30
CA ILE A 48 18.84 10.29 -1.21
C ILE A 48 19.02 11.76 -0.84
N GLY A 49 19.53 12.57 -1.77
CA GLY A 49 19.59 14.01 -1.61
C GLY A 49 18.20 14.63 -1.77
N ALA A 50 17.84 15.57 -0.90
CA ALA A 50 16.57 16.28 -0.97
C ALA A 50 16.75 17.76 -0.54
N HIS A 51 15.62 18.48 -0.54
CA HIS A 51 15.58 19.91 -0.21
C HIS A 51 14.55 20.15 0.90
N ARG A 52 14.97 20.71 2.04
CA ARG A 52 14.10 20.93 3.21
C ARG A 52 12.86 21.74 2.86
N LYS A 53 13.02 22.78 2.02
CA LYS A 53 11.89 23.60 1.57
C LYS A 53 10.88 22.80 0.75
N CYS A 54 11.35 21.87 -0.09
CA CYS A 54 10.47 20.95 -0.81
C CYS A 54 9.77 19.98 0.15
N LEU A 55 10.47 19.49 1.18
CA LEU A 55 9.84 18.65 2.19
C LEU A 55 8.71 19.39 2.92
N GLU A 56 8.94 20.63 3.34
CA GLU A 56 7.94 21.47 3.99
C GLU A 56 6.78 21.88 3.07
N ASP A 57 7.06 22.24 1.81
CA ASP A 57 6.02 22.74 0.89
C ASP A 57 5.04 21.64 0.43
N PHE A 58 5.46 20.37 0.45
CA PHE A 58 4.74 19.26 -0.18
C PHE A 58 4.31 18.15 0.79
N SER A 59 4.57 18.30 2.08
CA SER A 59 4.26 17.30 3.10
C SER A 59 3.97 17.95 4.45
N ASP A 60 2.93 17.44 5.11
CA ASP A 60 2.64 17.76 6.52
C ASP A 60 3.33 16.79 7.50
N GLY A 61 4.07 15.81 6.98
CA GLY A 61 4.75 14.77 7.77
C GLY A 61 6.21 15.10 8.12
N PHE A 62 6.80 16.11 7.47
CA PHE A 62 8.16 16.59 7.78
C PHE A 62 8.12 17.86 8.63
N PRO A 63 9.14 18.08 9.48
CA PRO A 63 9.26 19.32 10.24
C PRO A 63 9.48 20.53 9.31
N SER A 64 9.06 21.72 9.76
CA SER A 64 9.37 22.98 9.08
C SER A 64 10.87 23.15 8.89
N SER A 65 11.29 23.77 7.78
CA SER A 65 12.70 23.96 7.46
C SER A 65 13.46 24.72 8.56
N ASP A 66 12.78 25.62 9.27
CA ASP A 66 13.36 26.45 10.33
C ASP A 66 13.57 25.68 11.64
N ALA A 67 12.86 24.55 11.82
CA ALA A 67 12.98 23.71 13.01
C ALA A 67 14.15 22.72 12.94
N VAL A 68 14.78 22.56 11.77
CA VAL A 68 15.85 21.59 11.52
C VAL A 68 17.20 22.29 11.46
N THR A 69 18.13 21.90 12.32
CA THR A 69 19.50 22.42 12.28
C THR A 69 20.21 22.03 10.98
N ALA A 70 21.15 22.86 10.52
CA ALA A 70 21.94 22.59 9.32
C ALA A 70 22.99 21.49 9.58
N SER A 71 22.57 20.25 9.79
CA SER A 71 23.44 19.07 9.68
C SER A 71 23.24 18.37 8.33
N MET A 72 24.31 17.78 7.80
CA MET A 72 24.28 16.87 6.65
C MET A 72 24.29 15.41 7.10
N ASP A 73 24.06 15.15 8.39
CA ASP A 73 23.94 13.80 8.91
C ASP A 73 22.71 13.13 8.28
N PRO A 74 22.83 11.92 7.70
CA PRO A 74 21.70 11.28 7.05
C PRO A 74 20.55 11.01 8.03
N VAL A 75 19.33 11.37 7.61
CA VAL A 75 18.10 11.14 8.37
C VAL A 75 17.55 9.76 8.05
N PRO A 76 17.48 8.82 9.02
CA PRO A 76 17.02 7.47 8.77
C PRO A 76 15.50 7.41 8.55
N LEU A 77 15.06 6.80 7.45
CA LEU A 77 13.67 6.54 7.08
C LEU A 77 13.46 5.03 6.84
N SER A 78 12.24 4.53 7.08
CA SER A 78 11.97 3.08 7.08
C SER A 78 11.68 2.49 5.71
N GLU A 79 11.59 3.32 4.69
CA GLU A 79 11.28 2.97 3.31
C GLU A 79 12.57 2.60 2.58
N ASP A 80 12.48 1.73 1.57
CA ASP A 80 13.61 1.43 0.68
C ASP A 80 13.99 2.65 -0.20
N GLY A 81 15.18 2.60 -0.79
CA GLY A 81 15.72 3.70 -1.58
C GLY A 81 14.87 4.05 -2.81
N ASP A 82 14.23 3.08 -3.45
CA ASP A 82 13.45 3.32 -4.66
C ASP A 82 12.10 3.97 -4.35
N THR A 83 11.45 3.55 -3.26
CA THR A 83 10.27 4.22 -2.70
C THR A 83 10.58 5.66 -2.34
N LEU A 84 11.69 5.92 -1.65
CA LEU A 84 12.11 7.28 -1.29
C LEU A 84 12.38 8.15 -2.52
N LYS A 85 13.13 7.64 -3.51
CA LYS A 85 13.38 8.36 -4.77
C LYS A 85 12.09 8.73 -5.48
N LEU A 86 11.12 7.81 -5.52
CA LEU A 86 9.84 8.04 -6.16
C LEU A 86 8.99 9.05 -5.40
N LEU A 87 8.96 8.95 -4.06
CA LEU A 87 8.29 9.93 -3.21
C LEU A 87 8.85 11.33 -3.43
N MET A 88 10.18 11.48 -3.48
CA MET A 88 10.82 12.79 -3.73
C MET A 88 10.40 13.39 -5.08
N LYS A 89 10.10 12.59 -6.11
CA LYS A 89 9.59 13.11 -7.39
C LYS A 89 8.24 13.79 -7.29
N PHE A 90 7.40 13.42 -6.31
CA PHE A 90 6.12 14.06 -6.03
C PHE A 90 6.24 15.34 -5.18
N MET A 91 7.40 15.57 -4.57
CA MET A 91 7.69 16.70 -3.68
C MET A 91 8.42 17.84 -4.38
N HIS A 92 8.37 17.88 -5.71
CA HIS A 92 8.98 18.91 -6.53
C HIS A 92 7.94 19.57 -7.43
N LYS A 93 8.18 20.84 -7.78
CA LYS A 93 7.37 21.62 -8.73
C LYS A 93 7.64 21.19 -10.17
N GLN A 94 7.30 19.95 -10.48
CA GLN A 94 7.46 19.36 -11.81
C GLN A 94 6.20 18.59 -12.22
N ARG A 95 6.21 18.05 -13.44
CA ARG A 95 5.21 17.07 -13.85
C ARG A 95 5.41 15.79 -13.04
N TYR A 96 4.35 15.31 -12.39
CA TYR A 96 4.42 14.08 -11.60
C TYR A 96 4.81 12.86 -12.46
N PRO A 97 5.56 11.92 -11.88
CA PRO A 97 5.99 10.73 -12.60
C PRO A 97 4.77 9.89 -13.02
N PRO A 98 4.84 9.22 -14.18
CA PRO A 98 3.76 8.35 -14.62
C PRO A 98 3.63 7.15 -13.70
N MET A 99 2.42 6.90 -13.21
CA MET A 99 2.15 5.79 -12.30
C MET A 99 1.79 4.48 -13.03
N SER A 100 1.49 4.56 -14.32
CA SER A 100 0.95 3.44 -15.14
C SER A 100 1.93 2.31 -15.44
N GLY A 101 3.19 2.42 -15.02
CA GLY A 101 4.24 1.40 -15.23
C GLY A 101 4.82 0.83 -13.94
N LEU A 102 4.34 1.28 -12.79
CA LEU A 102 4.79 0.74 -11.51
C LEU A 102 4.20 -0.66 -11.32
N ASP A 103 5.03 -1.56 -10.80
CA ASP A 103 4.51 -2.84 -10.34
C ASP A 103 3.64 -2.62 -9.09
N PRO A 104 2.72 -3.56 -8.80
CA PRO A 104 1.82 -3.43 -7.66
C PRO A 104 2.52 -3.19 -6.31
N SER A 105 3.68 -3.80 -6.05
CA SER A 105 4.41 -3.59 -4.79
C SER A 105 4.83 -2.13 -4.66
N SER A 106 5.49 -1.60 -5.69
CA SER A 106 5.91 -0.19 -5.73
C SER A 106 4.75 0.79 -5.52
N VAL A 107 3.55 0.47 -6.01
CA VAL A 107 2.35 1.30 -5.77
C VAL A 107 1.95 1.28 -4.29
N PHE A 108 1.95 0.11 -3.65
CA PHE A 108 1.65 0.01 -2.22
C PHE A 108 2.72 0.68 -1.38
N ASP A 109 4.00 0.44 -1.66
CA ASP A 109 5.13 1.00 -0.91
C ASP A 109 5.15 2.53 -1.01
N LEU A 110 4.96 3.09 -2.22
CA LEU A 110 4.77 4.53 -2.40
C LEU A 110 3.52 5.04 -1.70
N GLY A 111 2.40 4.31 -1.79
CA GLY A 111 1.15 4.67 -1.13
C GLY A 111 1.31 4.75 0.39
N GLU A 112 1.94 3.76 1.02
CA GLU A 112 2.19 3.77 2.47
C GLU A 112 3.12 4.92 2.88
N ALA A 113 4.17 5.18 2.11
CA ALA A 113 5.08 6.29 2.35
C ALA A 113 4.38 7.65 2.19
N ALA A 114 3.57 7.81 1.14
CA ALA A 114 2.82 9.02 0.88
C ALA A 114 1.82 9.32 1.99
N GLU A 115 1.12 8.31 2.50
CA GLU A 115 0.21 8.45 3.65
C GLU A 115 0.99 8.82 4.93
N LYS A 116 2.08 8.09 5.22
CA LYS A 116 2.90 8.31 6.43
C LYS A 116 3.46 9.72 6.49
N TYR A 117 3.91 10.24 5.34
CA TYR A 117 4.48 11.57 5.22
C TYR A 117 3.47 12.61 4.74
N MET A 118 2.18 12.29 4.63
CA MET A 118 1.14 13.23 4.18
C MET A 118 1.49 13.94 2.85
N VAL A 119 2.06 13.22 1.88
CA VAL A 119 2.39 13.72 0.54
C VAL A 119 1.14 13.60 -0.34
N TYR A 120 0.22 14.55 -0.20
CA TYR A 120 -1.11 14.49 -0.83
C TYR A 120 -1.08 14.31 -2.36
N SER A 121 -0.05 14.85 -3.03
CA SER A 121 0.14 14.72 -4.48
C SER A 121 0.38 13.27 -4.92
N ALA A 122 0.94 12.42 -4.05
CA ALA A 122 1.16 11.00 -4.29
C ALA A 122 0.02 10.12 -3.74
N MET A 123 -0.63 10.53 -2.64
CA MET A 123 -1.73 9.77 -2.02
C MET A 123 -2.87 9.50 -3.00
N SER A 124 -3.39 10.54 -3.67
CA SER A 124 -4.52 10.41 -4.60
C SER A 124 -4.25 9.44 -5.77
N PRO A 125 -3.15 9.57 -6.54
CA PRO A 125 -2.91 8.62 -7.63
C PRO A 125 -2.59 7.20 -7.14
N CYS A 126 -1.95 7.02 -5.98
CA CYS A 126 -1.78 5.70 -5.37
C CYS A 126 -3.11 5.05 -5.02
N ARG A 127 -4.00 5.79 -4.33
CA ARG A 127 -5.35 5.36 -3.99
C ARG A 127 -6.12 4.89 -5.23
N ASP A 128 -6.14 5.71 -6.29
CA ASP A 128 -6.85 5.40 -7.53
C ASP A 128 -6.33 4.14 -8.22
N LEU A 129 -5.01 3.91 -8.18
CA LEU A 129 -4.42 2.69 -8.73
C LEU A 129 -4.71 1.47 -7.88
N ILE A 130 -4.60 1.60 -6.55
CA ILE A 130 -4.93 0.53 -5.61
C ILE A 130 -6.37 0.08 -5.82
N GLU A 131 -7.31 1.02 -5.93
CA GLU A 131 -8.72 0.74 -6.24
C GLU A 131 -8.88 -0.09 -7.53
N ARG A 132 -8.12 0.22 -8.59
CA ARG A 132 -8.17 -0.49 -9.87
C ARG A 132 -7.59 -1.91 -9.79
N ILE A 133 -6.59 -2.14 -8.94
CA ILE A 133 -5.92 -3.44 -8.79
C ILE A 133 -6.52 -4.31 -7.68
N VAL A 134 -7.58 -3.85 -7.00
CA VAL A 134 -8.26 -4.60 -5.92
C VAL A 134 -8.53 -6.05 -6.30
N LYS A 135 -8.95 -6.33 -7.53
CA LYS A 135 -9.29 -7.70 -7.97
C LYS A 135 -8.07 -8.62 -8.06
N THR A 136 -6.91 -8.07 -8.43
CA THR A 136 -5.66 -8.82 -8.60
C THR A 136 -4.84 -8.87 -7.32
N HIS A 137 -4.97 -7.86 -6.44
CA HIS A 137 -4.24 -7.74 -5.17
C HIS A 137 -5.18 -7.48 -3.98
N PRO A 138 -6.20 -8.34 -3.74
CA PRO A 138 -7.28 -8.02 -2.81
C PRO A 138 -6.83 -7.96 -1.35
N ALA A 139 -5.94 -8.86 -0.92
CA ALA A 139 -5.45 -8.90 0.45
C ALA A 139 -4.66 -7.63 0.80
N THR A 140 -3.69 -7.27 -0.03
CA THR A 140 -2.86 -6.07 0.17
C THR A 140 -3.70 -4.79 0.07
N SER A 141 -4.64 -4.74 -0.88
CA SER A 141 -5.58 -3.62 -1.01
C SER A 141 -6.45 -3.46 0.24
N LEU A 142 -6.94 -4.56 0.80
CA LEU A 142 -7.71 -4.54 2.05
C LEU A 142 -6.88 -4.01 3.22
N CYS A 143 -5.63 -4.46 3.37
CA CYS A 143 -4.73 -3.97 4.42
C CYS A 143 -4.47 -2.48 4.31
N TYR A 144 -4.09 -2.02 3.12
CA TYR A 144 -3.86 -0.61 2.84
C TYR A 144 -5.11 0.21 3.16
N ALA A 145 -6.26 -0.24 2.66
CA ALA A 145 -7.52 0.48 2.81
C ALA A 145 -8.00 0.56 4.27
N VAL A 146 -7.82 -0.49 5.06
CA VAL A 146 -8.17 -0.44 6.49
C VAL A 146 -7.17 0.42 7.27
N LYS A 147 -5.87 0.34 6.96
CA LYS A 147 -4.81 1.09 7.63
C LYS A 147 -4.97 2.60 7.48
N PHE A 148 -5.41 3.06 6.30
CA PHE A 148 -5.53 4.48 5.95
C PHE A 148 -6.98 4.96 5.76
N ASP A 149 -7.95 4.19 6.26
CA ASP A 149 -9.37 4.54 6.28
C ASP A 149 -9.98 4.86 4.89
N TYR A 150 -9.75 3.96 3.92
CA TYR A 150 -10.40 3.95 2.60
C TYR A 150 -11.52 2.88 2.53
N PRO A 151 -12.70 3.14 3.12
CA PRO A 151 -13.74 2.13 3.28
C PRO A 151 -14.31 1.63 1.94
N ASP A 152 -14.29 2.43 0.89
CA ASP A 152 -14.74 2.03 -0.45
C ASP A 152 -13.80 0.98 -1.07
N ILE A 153 -12.48 1.20 -0.98
CA ILE A 153 -11.48 0.20 -1.37
C ILE A 153 -11.58 -1.04 -0.47
N ALA A 154 -11.74 -0.86 0.84
CA ALA A 154 -11.87 -1.97 1.78
C ALA A 154 -13.09 -2.84 1.45
N ASN A 155 -14.25 -2.22 1.18
CA ASN A 155 -15.47 -2.94 0.79
C ASN A 155 -15.31 -3.67 -0.55
N ALA A 156 -14.67 -3.03 -1.54
CA ALA A 156 -14.39 -3.66 -2.83
C ALA A 156 -13.46 -4.86 -2.68
N ALA A 157 -12.41 -4.74 -1.86
CA ALA A 157 -11.42 -5.77 -1.62
C ALA A 157 -11.96 -6.93 -0.78
N ALA A 158 -12.80 -6.63 0.21
CA ALA A 158 -13.35 -7.64 1.12
C ALA A 158 -14.01 -8.80 0.37
N LEU A 159 -14.79 -8.52 -0.68
CA LEU A 159 -15.43 -9.54 -1.52
C LEU A 159 -14.44 -10.55 -2.10
N TYR A 160 -13.30 -10.07 -2.59
CA TYR A 160 -12.26 -10.89 -3.22
C TYR A 160 -11.37 -11.62 -2.21
N THR A 161 -11.52 -11.35 -0.92
CA THR A 161 -10.76 -12.02 0.15
C THR A 161 -11.54 -13.12 0.87
N ILE A 162 -12.83 -13.33 0.57
CA ILE A 162 -13.70 -14.28 1.30
C ILE A 162 -13.19 -15.73 1.24
N SER A 163 -12.60 -16.11 0.10
CA SER A 163 -12.04 -17.45 -0.12
C SER A 163 -10.65 -17.62 0.50
N ILE A 164 -10.03 -16.56 1.03
CA ILE A 164 -8.74 -16.65 1.69
C ILE A 164 -8.92 -17.30 3.07
N SER A 165 -7.99 -18.18 3.45
CA SER A 165 -7.99 -18.83 4.76
C SER A 165 -7.74 -17.83 5.88
N LEU A 166 -8.32 -18.07 7.06
CA LEU A 166 -8.10 -17.24 8.25
C LEU A 166 -6.61 -17.07 8.57
N GLU A 167 -5.84 -18.17 8.52
CA GLU A 167 -4.38 -18.17 8.73
C GLU A 167 -3.67 -17.16 7.80
N ARG A 168 -4.06 -17.12 6.53
CA ARG A 168 -3.45 -16.20 5.57
C ARG A 168 -3.86 -14.74 5.84
N VAL A 169 -5.08 -14.51 6.31
CA VAL A 169 -5.53 -13.17 6.77
C VAL A 169 -4.79 -12.71 8.02
N GLU A 170 -4.53 -13.62 8.96
CA GLU A 170 -3.70 -13.32 10.13
C GLU A 170 -2.27 -12.93 9.74
N GLN A 171 -1.70 -13.57 8.72
CA GLN A 171 -0.36 -13.23 8.21
C GLN A 171 -0.31 -11.81 7.63
N PHE A 172 -1.23 -11.45 6.73
CA PHE A 172 -1.17 -10.14 6.09
C PHE A 172 -1.69 -8.98 6.97
N SER A 173 -2.52 -9.28 7.98
CA SER A 173 -2.99 -8.27 8.92
C SER A 173 -1.91 -7.83 9.92
N LYS A 174 -0.74 -8.49 9.95
CA LYS A 174 0.39 -8.18 10.84
C LYS A 174 -0.04 -8.01 12.31
N LYS A 175 -1.02 -8.81 12.76
CA LYS A 175 -1.66 -8.77 14.09
C LYS A 175 -2.55 -7.55 14.35
N ASP A 176 -3.01 -6.85 13.33
CA ASP A 176 -4.11 -5.90 13.46
C ASP A 176 -5.42 -6.65 13.75
N HIS A 177 -5.73 -6.79 15.04
CA HIS A 177 -6.94 -7.44 15.50
C HIS A 177 -8.22 -6.72 15.04
N ARG A 178 -8.16 -5.41 14.75
CA ARG A 178 -9.32 -4.65 14.25
C ARG A 178 -9.63 -5.06 12.82
N LEU A 179 -8.61 -5.11 11.96
CA LEU A 179 -8.74 -5.60 10.59
C LEU A 179 -9.26 -7.04 10.59
N LEU A 180 -8.65 -7.93 11.37
CA LEU A 180 -9.04 -9.34 11.46
C LEU A 180 -10.50 -9.48 11.90
N TYR A 181 -10.90 -8.77 12.96
CA TYR A 181 -12.27 -8.79 13.45
C TYR A 181 -13.28 -8.26 12.42
N ALA A 182 -12.98 -7.13 11.78
CA ALA A 182 -13.85 -6.54 10.77
C ALA A 182 -14.01 -7.46 9.55
N TRP A 183 -12.91 -8.07 9.10
CA TRP A 183 -12.92 -9.05 8.01
C TRP A 183 -13.73 -10.31 8.38
N LEU A 184 -13.54 -10.86 9.59
CA LEU A 184 -14.31 -12.01 10.06
C LEU A 184 -15.81 -11.73 10.09
N ARG A 185 -16.21 -10.55 10.59
CA ARG A 185 -17.60 -10.10 10.62
C ARG A 185 -18.18 -9.99 9.21
N TYR A 186 -17.41 -9.42 8.27
CA TYR A 186 -17.81 -9.33 6.87
C TYR A 186 -17.97 -10.71 6.24
N ARG A 187 -16.99 -11.59 6.41
CA ARG A 187 -17.00 -12.95 5.86
C ARG A 187 -18.17 -13.76 6.38
N GLU A 188 -18.44 -13.72 7.68
CA GLU A 188 -19.57 -14.43 8.29
C GLU A 188 -20.90 -13.94 7.73
N ALA A 189 -21.10 -12.62 7.67
CA ALA A 189 -22.30 -12.02 7.11
C ALA A 189 -22.49 -12.43 5.63
N TYR A 190 -21.40 -12.45 4.86
CA TYR A 190 -21.42 -12.89 3.47
C TYR A 190 -21.80 -14.37 3.35
N LEU A 191 -21.18 -15.26 4.13
CA LEU A 191 -21.43 -16.70 4.06
C LEU A 191 -22.89 -17.02 4.40
N VAL A 192 -23.46 -16.38 5.43
CA VAL A 192 -24.88 -16.51 5.77
C VAL A 192 -25.78 -16.02 4.63
N ALA A 193 -25.43 -14.90 3.98
CA ALA A 193 -26.18 -14.38 2.85
C ALA A 193 -26.07 -15.29 1.62
N ALA A 194 -24.88 -15.83 1.35
CA ALA A 194 -24.62 -16.76 0.26
C ALA A 194 -25.37 -18.07 0.45
N GLU A 195 -25.37 -18.64 1.66
CA GLU A 195 -26.12 -19.86 1.98
C GLU A 195 -27.62 -19.68 1.71
N LYS A 196 -28.21 -18.57 2.18
CA LYS A 196 -29.63 -18.26 1.92
C LYS A 196 -29.93 -18.07 0.43
N ALA A 197 -28.97 -17.58 -0.33
CA ALA A 197 -29.12 -17.38 -1.77
C ALA A 197 -28.99 -18.67 -2.57
N LEU A 198 -28.10 -19.57 -2.14
CA LEU A 198 -27.91 -20.89 -2.72
C LEU A 198 -29.00 -21.87 -2.28
N ASN A 199 -29.68 -21.62 -1.16
CA ASN A 199 -30.77 -22.46 -0.64
C ASN A 199 -32.02 -21.62 -0.36
N PRO A 200 -32.70 -21.09 -1.39
CA PRO A 200 -33.87 -20.25 -1.18
C PRO A 200 -35.03 -21.04 -0.58
N ALA A 201 -35.72 -20.46 0.39
CA ALA A 201 -36.94 -21.06 0.95
C ALA A 201 -37.99 -21.31 -0.15
N PRO A 202 -38.75 -22.43 -0.06
CA PRO A 202 -39.79 -22.73 -1.02
C PRO A 202 -40.81 -21.60 -1.09
N TYR A 203 -41.14 -21.20 -2.31
CA TYR A 203 -42.15 -20.17 -2.55
C TYR A 203 -43.53 -20.78 -2.55
N TYR A 204 -44.48 -20.10 -1.91
CA TYR A 204 -45.89 -20.39 -2.05
C TYR A 204 -46.58 -19.18 -2.69
N ASN A 205 -47.38 -19.43 -3.73
CA ASN A 205 -48.17 -18.36 -4.37
C ASN A 205 -49.30 -17.88 -3.44
N ALA A 206 -50.06 -16.86 -3.87
CA ALA A 206 -51.21 -16.33 -3.09
C ALA A 206 -52.30 -17.37 -2.80
N LYS A 207 -52.27 -18.52 -3.48
CA LYS A 207 -53.19 -19.65 -3.30
C LYS A 207 -52.60 -20.77 -2.43
N GLY A 208 -51.42 -20.57 -1.85
CA GLY A 208 -50.74 -21.55 -1.01
C GLY A 208 -50.06 -22.70 -1.76
N ASN A 209 -50.01 -22.66 -3.09
CA ASN A 209 -49.35 -23.72 -3.87
C ASN A 209 -47.84 -23.46 -3.93
N LYS A 210 -47.05 -24.51 -3.69
CA LYS A 210 -45.59 -24.47 -3.89
C LYS A 210 -45.30 -24.15 -5.35
N HIS A 211 -44.45 -23.16 -5.58
CA HIS A 211 -44.03 -22.78 -6.91
C HIS A 211 -42.77 -23.59 -7.28
N GLU A 212 -42.85 -24.37 -8.36
CA GLU A 212 -41.81 -25.33 -8.76
C GLU A 212 -40.84 -24.80 -9.82
N CYS A 213 -40.89 -23.51 -10.16
CA CYS A 213 -39.95 -22.98 -11.16
C CYS A 213 -38.50 -23.09 -10.68
N GLU A 214 -37.60 -23.26 -11.64
CA GLU A 214 -36.18 -23.05 -11.38
C GLU A 214 -35.99 -21.56 -11.02
N TRP A 215 -35.37 -21.33 -9.85
CA TRP A 215 -34.94 -20.06 -9.29
C TRP A 215 -34.41 -18.98 -10.26
N TRP A 216 -33.84 -19.33 -11.42
CA TRP A 216 -33.40 -18.37 -12.44
C TRP A 216 -34.51 -17.86 -13.37
N GLU A 217 -35.63 -18.57 -13.49
CA GLU A 217 -36.67 -18.28 -14.50
C GLU A 217 -37.73 -17.27 -14.05
N CYS A 218 -37.93 -17.06 -12.74
CA CYS A 218 -39.04 -16.24 -12.22
C CYS A 218 -38.69 -14.83 -11.74
N GLY A 219 -37.50 -14.31 -12.05
CA GLY A 219 -37.08 -12.96 -11.62
C GLY A 219 -36.81 -12.80 -10.11
N ARG A 220 -36.87 -13.89 -9.33
CA ARG A 220 -36.57 -13.94 -7.88
C ARG A 220 -35.13 -13.57 -7.53
N TRP A 221 -34.19 -13.73 -8.46
CA TRP A 221 -32.81 -13.29 -8.28
C TRP A 221 -32.73 -11.81 -7.88
N LYS A 222 -33.70 -10.95 -8.26
CA LYS A 222 -33.72 -9.53 -7.87
C LYS A 222 -33.91 -9.33 -6.36
N PHE A 223 -34.77 -10.13 -5.72
CA PHE A 223 -34.98 -10.07 -4.26
C PHE A 223 -33.79 -10.63 -3.49
N LEU A 224 -33.19 -11.70 -4.00
CA LEU A 224 -32.01 -12.35 -3.43
C LEU A 224 -30.74 -11.53 -3.60
N ALA A 225 -30.50 -10.98 -4.79
CA ALA A 225 -29.45 -10.01 -5.07
C ALA A 225 -29.59 -8.78 -4.16
N GLY A 226 -30.82 -8.28 -3.94
CA GLY A 226 -31.06 -7.22 -2.98
C GLY A 226 -30.78 -7.62 -1.52
N SER A 227 -30.98 -8.87 -1.13
CA SER A 227 -30.66 -9.37 0.22
C SER A 227 -29.17 -9.60 0.43
N VAL A 228 -28.46 -10.15 -0.58
CA VAL A 228 -27.00 -10.26 -0.59
C VAL A 228 -26.36 -8.87 -0.63
N PHE A 229 -26.86 -7.97 -1.47
CA PHE A 229 -26.40 -6.58 -1.53
C PHE A 229 -26.70 -5.80 -0.25
N ARG A 230 -27.80 -6.06 0.46
CA ARG A 230 -28.06 -5.45 1.79
C ARG A 230 -27.22 -6.05 2.90
N ALA A 231 -26.94 -7.35 2.85
CA ALA A 231 -26.08 -8.02 3.83
C ALA A 231 -24.60 -7.65 3.64
N CYS A 232 -24.14 -7.49 2.40
CA CYS A 232 -22.73 -7.30 2.04
C CYS A 232 -22.38 -5.87 1.58
N GLY A 233 -23.37 -5.10 1.13
CA GLY A 233 -23.23 -3.71 0.65
C GLY A 233 -23.68 -2.66 1.65
N CYS A 234 -24.10 -3.06 2.85
CA CYS A 234 -24.02 -2.14 3.99
C CYS A 234 -22.54 -2.01 4.33
N PRO A 235 -21.94 -0.81 4.26
CA PRO A 235 -20.51 -0.66 4.48
C PRO A 235 -20.21 -0.95 5.95
N ILE A 236 -19.84 -2.20 6.23
CA ILE A 236 -19.48 -2.67 7.58
C ILE A 236 -18.32 -1.81 8.12
N PHE A 237 -17.45 -1.31 7.24
CA PHE A 237 -16.35 -0.40 7.57
C PHE A 237 -16.76 1.06 7.78
N LEU A 238 -17.86 1.57 7.22
CA LEU A 238 -18.29 2.97 7.40
C LEU A 238 -19.12 3.20 8.67
N CYS A 239 -19.73 2.16 9.24
CA CYS A 239 -20.73 2.38 10.29
C CYS A 239 -20.17 2.30 11.73
N ARG A 240 -18.90 1.88 11.94
CA ARG A 240 -18.41 1.54 13.30
C ARG A 240 -16.92 1.77 13.59
N MET A 241 -16.18 2.52 12.77
CA MET A 241 -14.83 2.98 13.15
C MET A 241 -14.82 4.39 13.75
N SER A 242 -16.00 5.00 13.95
CA SER A 242 -16.20 6.21 14.76
C SER A 242 -16.61 5.88 16.19
#